data_AF-A0A3D2T0M4-F1
#
_entry.id   AF-A0A3D2T0M4-F1
#
_cell.length_a   1.000
_cell.length_b   1.000
_cell.length_c   1.000
_cell.angle_alpha   90.00
_cell.angle_beta   90.00
_cell.angle_gamma   90.00
#
_symmetry.space_group_name_H-M   'P 1'
#
loop_
_entity.id
_entity.type
_entity.pdbx_description
1 polymer ?
#
loop_
_entity_poly.entity_id
_entity_poly.type
_entity_poly.pdbx_seq_one_letter_code
_entity_poly.pdbx_strand_id
1 'polypeptide(L)'
;MDVALPLPIHRTFTYQINTESQPQPGTRVLVPFRRQEHIGWVVGPGSAQEIKQIRPVLSILDDSPQLPAELFDLCRWIAEYYIAPLGIALR
;
A
#
# COMPACT_ATOMS: atom_id res chain seq x y z
N MET A 1 4.85 -4.03 6.30
CA MET A 1 4.23 -2.77 5.85
C MET A 1 3.04 -3.09 4.99
N ASP A 2 1.93 -2.38 5.16
CA ASP A 2 0.72 -2.60 4.39
C ASP A 2 0.66 -1.72 3.15
N VAL A 3 0.28 -2.35 2.04
CA VAL A 3 0.20 -1.73 0.72
C VAL A 3 -1.20 -1.93 0.13
N ALA A 4 -1.82 -0.85 -0.34
CA ALA A 4 -3.03 -0.89 -1.13
C ALA A 4 -2.67 -1.01 -2.62
N LEU A 5 -3.23 -2.02 -3.29
CA LEU A 5 -3.04 -2.22 -4.74
C LEU A 5 -4.28 -1.72 -5.50
N PRO A 6 -4.12 -1.11 -6.69
CA PRO A 6 -5.21 -0.60 -7.52
C PRO A 6 -6.01 -1.74 -8.18
N LEU A 7 -6.59 -2.58 -7.33
CA LEU A 7 -7.35 -3.79 -7.63
C LEU A 7 -8.69 -3.72 -6.90
N PRO A 8 -9.76 -4.33 -7.45
CA PRO A 8 -11.07 -4.33 -6.83
C PRO A 8 -11.14 -5.32 -5.64
N ILE A 9 -10.33 -5.09 -4.60
CA ILE A 9 -10.20 -5.97 -3.43
C ILE A 9 -10.22 -5.12 -2.15
N HIS A 10 -11.14 -5.42 -1.23
CA HIS A 10 -11.31 -4.73 0.05
C HIS A 10 -10.29 -5.14 1.12
N ARG A 11 -9.00 -5.18 0.79
CA ARG A 11 -7.93 -5.40 1.77
C ARG A 11 -6.61 -4.79 1.32
N THR A 12 -5.75 -4.50 2.29
CA THR A 12 -4.33 -4.25 2.08
C THR A 12 -3.56 -5.57 2.02
N PHE A 13 -2.33 -5.49 1.54
CA PHE A 13 -1.41 -6.61 1.47
C PHE A 13 -0.14 -6.25 2.21
N THR A 14 0.28 -7.13 3.12
CA THR A 14 1.48 -6.92 3.91
C THR A 14 2.71 -7.41 3.15
N TYR A 15 3.69 -6.54 3.02
CA TYR A 15 4.98 -6.80 2.41
C TYR A 15 6.12 -6.54 3.40
N GLN A 16 7.22 -7.25 3.19
CA GLN A 16 8.46 -7.09 3.93
C GLN A 16 9.26 -5.94 3.30
N ILE A 17 9.83 -5.10 4.15
CA ILE A 17 10.69 -4.00 3.74
C ILE A 17 12.05 -4.19 4.42
N ASN A 18 13.13 -4.15 3.63
CA ASN A 18 14.50 -4.40 4.09
C ASN A 18 15.36 -3.13 4.11
N THR A 19 14.75 -1.95 3.99
CA THR A 19 15.46 -0.66 4.08
C THR A 19 15.42 -0.10 5.50
N GLU A 20 16.45 0.65 5.87
CA GLU A 20 16.54 1.35 7.15
C GLU A 20 15.49 2.46 7.26
N SER A 21 15.11 3.07 6.13
CA SER A 21 14.09 4.12 6.08
C SER A 21 12.76 3.54 5.59
N GLN A 22 11.76 3.47 6.48
CA GLN A 22 10.44 3.02 6.09
C GLN A 22 9.73 4.13 5.29
N PRO A 23 9.22 3.83 4.08
CA PRO A 23 8.47 4.82 3.31
C PRO A 23 7.19 5.20 4.06
N GLN A 24 6.86 6.48 4.01
CA GLN A 24 5.67 7.01 4.68
C GLN A 24 4.38 6.66 3.90
N PRO A 25 3.21 6.65 4.55
CA PRO A 25 1.93 6.54 3.86
C PRO A 25 1.80 7.55 2.73
N GLY A 26 1.19 7.14 1.61
CA GLY A 26 1.14 7.97 0.40
C GLY A 26 2.39 7.89 -0.48
N THR A 27 3.35 7.01 -0.18
CA THR A 27 4.50 6.68 -1.05
C THR A 27 4.13 5.53 -2.00
N ARG A 28 4.56 5.57 -3.26
CA ARG A 28 4.35 4.46 -4.20
C ARG A 28 5.47 3.43 -4.10
N VAL A 29 5.09 2.17 -4.19
CA VAL A 29 6.00 1.02 -4.13
C VAL A 29 5.66 0.01 -5.21
N LEU A 30 6.68 -0.63 -5.77
CA LEU A 30 6.54 -1.76 -6.67
C LEU A 30 6.59 -3.07 -5.87
N VAL A 31 5.57 -3.90 -5.99
CA VAL A 31 5.45 -5.15 -5.23
C VAL A 31 5.02 -6.32 -6.11
N PRO A 32 5.41 -7.56 -5.77
CA PRO A 32 4.92 -8.73 -6.49
C PRO A 32 3.50 -9.08 -6.02
N PHE A 33 2.60 -9.31 -6.95
CA PHE A 33 1.26 -9.84 -6.67
C PHE A 33 0.95 -10.99 -7.62
N ARG A 34 0.84 -12.21 -7.06
CA ARG A 34 0.74 -13.46 -7.81
C ARG A 34 1.91 -13.64 -8.80
N ARG A 35 1.65 -13.55 -10.10
CA ARG A 35 2.59 -13.72 -11.22
C ARG A 35 2.97 -12.39 -11.90
N GLN A 36 2.49 -11.28 -11.38
CA GLN A 36 2.66 -9.93 -11.94
C GLN A 36 3.25 -9.00 -10.89
N GLU A 37 3.73 -7.85 -11.35
CA GLU A 37 4.18 -6.76 -10.50
C GLU A 37 3.12 -5.65 -10.54
N HIS A 38 2.90 -5.01 -9.41
CA HIS A 38 1.94 -3.92 -9.29
C HIS A 38 2.57 -2.75 -8.54
N ILE A 39 2.24 -1.55 -9.01
CA ILE A 39 2.46 -0.32 -8.24
C ILE A 39 1.32 -0.23 -7.22
N GLY A 40 1.68 -0.08 -5.95
CA GLY A 40 0.75 0.13 -4.85
C GLY A 40 1.14 1.34 -4.01
N TRP A 41 0.25 1.71 -3.11
CA TRP A 41 0.43 2.81 -2.17
C TRP A 41 0.68 2.28 -0.77
N VAL A 42 1.68 2.83 -0.09
CA VAL A 42 1.93 2.54 1.32
C VAL A 42 0.77 3.09 2.15
N VAL A 43 0.21 2.24 3.01
CA VAL A 43 -0.90 2.59 3.92
C VAL A 43 -0.41 2.80 5.34
N GLY A 44 0.66 2.10 5.74
CA GLY A 44 1.24 2.20 7.07
C GLY A 44 1.95 0.94 7.53
N PRO A 45 2.27 0.84 8.84
CA PRO A 45 2.83 -0.38 9.41
C PRO A 45 1.86 -1.55 9.23
N GLY A 46 2.40 -2.70 8.84
CA GLY A 46 1.61 -3.92 8.68
C GLY A 46 1.74 -4.82 9.88
N SER A 47 0.73 -5.65 10.16
CA SER A 47 0.82 -6.68 11.19
C SER A 47 1.37 -7.98 10.60
N ALA A 48 2.53 -8.41 11.09
CA ALA A 48 3.18 -9.64 10.63
C ALA A 48 2.68 -10.90 11.36
N GLN A 49 1.81 -10.77 12.37
CA GLN A 49 1.57 -11.80 13.38
C GLN A 49 1.00 -13.13 12.86
N GLU A 50 0.48 -13.19 11.63
CA GLU A 50 -0.16 -14.40 11.08
C GLU A 50 0.32 -14.80 9.67
N ILE A 51 1.34 -14.14 9.11
CA ILE A 51 1.68 -14.32 7.70
C ILE A 51 2.88 -15.27 7.54
N LYS A 52 2.61 -16.51 7.11
CA LYS A 52 3.63 -17.56 6.93
C LYS A 52 4.68 -17.25 5.86
N GLN A 53 4.32 -16.50 4.82
CA GLN A 53 5.23 -16.11 3.73
C GLN A 53 4.93 -14.67 3.31
N ILE A 54 5.74 -13.74 3.80
CA ILE A 54 5.67 -12.33 3.41
C ILE A 54 6.60 -12.12 2.22
N ARG A 55 6.08 -11.55 1.13
CA ARG A 55 6.91 -11.19 -0.04
C ARG A 55 7.60 -9.83 0.20
N PRO A 56 8.79 -9.60 -0.38
CA PRO A 56 9.46 -8.31 -0.25
C PRO A 56 8.82 -7.25 -1.17
N VAL A 57 8.96 -5.98 -0.79
CA VAL A 57 8.84 -4.84 -1.71
C VAL A 57 10.01 -4.89 -2.70
N LEU A 58 9.74 -4.73 -4.00
CA LEU A 58 10.75 -4.78 -5.06
C LEU A 58 11.48 -3.45 -5.20
N SER A 59 10.74 -2.34 -5.14
CA SER A 59 11.29 -0.99 -5.21
C SER A 59 10.39 0.00 -4.50
N ILE A 60 11.00 0.99 -3.85
CA ILE A 60 10.33 2.25 -3.50
C ILE A 60 10.47 3.15 -4.73
N LEU A 61 9.38 3.80 -5.17
CA LEU A 61 9.38 4.56 -6.42
C LEU A 61 9.53 6.07 -6.21
N ASP A 62 9.35 6.54 -4.97
CA ASP A 62 9.38 7.95 -4.61
C ASP A 62 10.23 8.17 -3.34
N ASP A 63 11.02 9.23 -3.32
CA ASP A 63 11.85 9.62 -2.15
C ASP A 63 11.00 10.21 -1.00
N SER A 64 9.81 10.70 -1.34
CA SER A 64 8.83 11.27 -0.41
C SER A 64 7.40 10.89 -0.83
N PRO A 65 6.41 10.92 0.08
CA PRO A 65 5.01 10.72 -0.28
C PRO A 65 4.58 11.66 -1.40
N GLN A 66 4.15 11.09 -2.53
CA GLN A 66 3.57 11.88 -3.62
C GLN A 66 2.11 12.23 -3.36
N LEU A 67 1.44 11.48 -2.47
CA LEU A 67 0.09 11.79 -2.03
C LEU A 67 0.15 12.51 -0.67
N PRO A 68 -0.23 13.79 -0.59
CA PRO A 68 -0.35 14.51 0.68
C PRO A 68 -1.26 13.76 1.66
N ALA A 69 -0.95 13.87 2.96
CA ALA A 69 -1.70 13.19 4.02
C ALA A 69 -3.21 13.50 3.98
N GLU A 70 -3.58 14.76 3.73
CA GLU A 70 -4.98 15.19 3.64
C GLU A 70 -5.75 14.49 2.51
N LEU A 71 -5.10 14.29 1.35
CA LEU A 71 -5.71 13.57 0.23
C LEU A 71 -5.74 12.07 0.48
N PHE A 72 -4.72 11.52 1.14
CA PHE A 72 -4.73 10.12 1.55
C PHE A 72 -5.90 9.84 2.51
N ASP A 73 -6.12 10.72 3.48
CA ASP A 73 -7.23 10.61 4.44
C ASP A 73 -8.59 10.79 3.75
N LEU A 74 -8.70 11.70 2.77
CA LEU A 74 -9.89 11.81 1.93
C LEU A 74 -10.18 10.52 1.16
N CYS A 75 -9.19 9.93 0.50
CA CYS A 75 -9.34 8.66 -0.22
C CYS A 75 -9.76 7.52 0.72
N ARG A 76 -9.19 7.48 1.93
CA ARG A 76 -9.61 6.52 2.97
C ARG A 76 -11.07 6.73 3.35
N TRP A 77 -11.47 7.98 3.62
CA TRP A 77 -12.86 8.31 3.93
C TRP A 77 -13.82 7.92 2.80
N ILE A 78 -13.48 8.20 1.53
CA ILE A 78 -14.27 7.80 0.36
C ILE A 78 -14.42 6.27 0.31
N ALA A 79 -13.31 5.54 0.50
CA ALA A 79 -13.31 4.08 0.46
C ALA A 79 -14.20 3.47 1.55
N GLU A 80 -14.16 4.02 2.77
CA GLU A 80 -14.99 3.59 3.88
C GLU A 80 -16.47 3.96 3.67
N TYR A 81 -16.75 5.20 3.29
CA TYR A 81 -18.11 5.71 3.14
C TYR A 81 -18.87 5.03 1.99
N TYR A 82 -18.21 4.84 0.84
CA TYR A 82 -18.84 4.24 -0.34
C TYR A 82 -18.63 2.73 -0.45
N ILE A 83 -18.04 2.09 0.58
CA ILE A 83 -17.71 0.66 0.55
C ILE A 83 -16.95 0.35 -0.74
N ALA A 84 -15.93 1.16 -1.05
CA ALA A 84 -15.07 1.01 -2.22
C ALA A 84 -13.70 0.46 -1.79
N PRO A 85 -13.02 -0.33 -2.63
CA PRO A 85 -11.65 -0.76 -2.34
C PRO A 85 -10.71 0.44 -2.22
N LEU A 86 -9.96 0.54 -1.12
CA LEU A 86 -9.04 1.65 -0.88
C LEU A 86 -8.05 1.85 -2.05
N GLY A 87 -7.51 0.76 -2.59
CA GLY A 87 -6.60 0.85 -3.72
C GLY A 87 -7.23 1.41 -5.01
N ILE A 88 -8.55 1.30 -5.19
CA ILE A 88 -9.27 1.93 -6.29
C ILE A 88 -9.47 3.44 -6.02
N ALA A 89 -9.76 3.82 -4.78
CA ALA A 89 -9.86 5.23 -4.38
C ALA A 89 -8.53 6.00 -4.50
N LEU A 90 -7.40 5.29 -4.42
CA LEU A 90 -6.03 5.82 -4.56
C LEU A 90 -5.48 5.75 -5.99
N ARG A 91 -6.25 5.24 -6.96
CA ARG A 91 -5.76 5.00 -8.33
C ARG A 91 -5.56 6.28 -9.14
#